data_AF-A0A246U5Z4-F1
#
_entry.id   AF-A0A246U5Z4-F1
#
_cell.length_a   1.000
_cell.length_b   1.000
_cell.length_c   1.000
_cell.angle_alpha   90.00
_cell.angle_beta   90.00
_cell.angle_gamma   90.00
#
_symmetry.space_group_name_H-M   'P 1'
#
loop_
_entity.id
_entity.type
_entity.pdbx_description
1 polymer ?
#
loop_
_entity_poly.entity_id
_entity_poly.type
_entity_poly.pdbx_seq_one_letter_code
_entity_poly.pdbx_strand_id
1 'polypeptide(L)'
;MKLRSLLPWGSAAGRRTVPEKKAAGVFMSLAAEGRASWTGRSYAALSCEGFMKNPVAHRSVRLVAEAATSVPWLLYEGDRERPDHAVLSLLGQPSGRMGA
;
A
#
# COMPACT_ATOMS: atom_id res chain seq x y z
N MET A 1 -65.35 14.83 -24.64
CA MET A 1 -64.40 15.21 -25.70
C MET A 1 -63.51 14.02 -26.02
N LYS A 2 -63.63 13.39 -27.20
CA LYS A 2 -62.79 12.28 -27.65
C LYS A 2 -61.96 12.78 -28.85
N LEU A 3 -60.65 12.97 -28.67
CA LEU A 3 -59.76 13.25 -29.79
C LEU A 3 -59.31 11.94 -30.43
N ARG A 4 -59.66 11.77 -31.71
CA ARG A 4 -59.14 10.73 -32.60
C ARG A 4 -57.73 11.10 -33.00
N SER A 5 -56.74 10.27 -32.67
CA SER A 5 -55.38 10.37 -33.18
C SER A 5 -55.34 9.89 -34.64
N LEU A 6 -55.28 10.84 -35.56
CA LEU A 6 -54.89 10.63 -36.95
C LEU A 6 -53.38 10.85 -37.03
N LEU A 7 -52.59 9.81 -36.77
CA LEU A 7 -51.16 9.81 -37.05
C LEU A 7 -50.93 8.93 -38.29
N PRO A 8 -50.60 9.51 -39.46
CA PRO A 8 -50.54 8.80 -40.73
C PRO A 8 -49.26 7.95 -40.95
N TRP A 9 -48.50 7.65 -39.90
CA TRP A 9 -47.17 7.03 -40.01
C TRP A 9 -47.03 5.70 -39.24
N GLY A 10 -48.16 5.06 -38.92
CA GLY A 10 -48.19 3.70 -38.38
C GLY A 10 -47.95 2.64 -39.46
N SER A 11 -46.83 2.69 -40.17
CA SER A 11 -46.38 1.51 -40.94
C SER A 11 -45.76 0.53 -39.94
N ALA A 12 -46.43 -0.60 -39.74
CA ALA A 12 -45.88 -1.73 -38.99
C ALA A 12 -44.69 -2.29 -39.78
N ALA A 13 -43.52 -1.68 -39.61
CA ALA A 13 -42.25 -2.25 -40.08
C ALA A 13 -42.14 -3.64 -39.45
N GLY A 14 -42.29 -4.67 -40.28
CA GLY A 14 -42.20 -6.06 -39.86
C GLY A 14 -40.91 -6.27 -39.08
N ARG A 15 -41.03 -6.60 -37.80
CA ARG A 15 -39.91 -7.03 -36.95
C ARG A 15 -39.35 -8.32 -37.54
N ARG A 16 -38.41 -8.19 -38.46
CA ARG A 16 -37.58 -9.29 -38.93
C ARG A 16 -36.67 -9.66 -37.76
N THR A 17 -37.00 -10.74 -37.08
CA THR A 17 -36.21 -11.29 -35.98
C THR A 17 -34.90 -11.81 -36.54
N VAL A 18 -33.86 -10.99 -36.48
CA VAL A 18 -32.49 -11.45 -36.67
C VAL A 18 -32.15 -12.32 -35.45
N PRO A 19 -31.72 -13.58 -35.63
CA PRO A 19 -31.33 -14.40 -34.49
C PRO A 19 -30.10 -13.76 -33.82
N GLU A 20 -30.28 -13.30 -32.58
CA GLU A 20 -29.21 -12.75 -31.76
C GLU A 20 -28.26 -13.90 -31.37
N LYS A 21 -27.14 -14.05 -32.10
CA LYS A 21 -26.07 -14.96 -31.70
C LYS A 21 -25.28 -14.30 -30.58
N LYS A 22 -25.60 -14.63 -29.32
CA LYS A 22 -24.68 -14.38 -28.22
C LYS A 22 -23.42 -15.22 -28.44
N ALA A 23 -22.32 -14.56 -28.78
CA ALA A 23 -21.00 -15.14 -28.61
C ALA A 23 -20.77 -15.25 -27.10
N ALA A 24 -21.25 -16.32 -26.49
CA ALA A 24 -20.74 -16.74 -25.19
C ALA A 24 -19.31 -17.24 -25.43
N GLY A 25 -18.37 -16.31 -25.58
CA GLY A 25 -16.97 -16.61 -25.37
C GLY A 25 -16.89 -17.17 -23.97
N VAL A 26 -16.35 -18.39 -23.86
CA VAL A 26 -16.13 -19.06 -22.59
C VAL A 26 -15.32 -18.11 -21.70
N PHE A 27 -16.02 -17.40 -20.80
CA PHE A 27 -15.40 -16.55 -19.80
C PHE A 27 -14.99 -17.47 -18.66
N MET A 28 -13.83 -18.10 -18.80
CA MET A 28 -13.18 -18.78 -17.70
C MET A 28 -12.51 -17.75 -16.82
N SER A 29 -13.19 -17.37 -15.73
CA SER A 29 -12.51 -16.73 -14.60
C SER A 29 -11.79 -17.83 -13.83
N LEU A 30 -10.48 -17.94 -14.01
CA LEU A 30 -9.64 -18.75 -13.14
C LEU A 30 -9.45 -17.99 -11.83
N ALA A 31 -10.44 -18.05 -10.95
CA ALA A 31 -10.27 -17.66 -9.57
C ALA A 31 -9.37 -18.72 -8.91
N ALA A 32 -8.06 -18.53 -9.01
CA ALA A 32 -7.15 -19.20 -8.11
C ALA A 32 -7.63 -18.85 -6.70
N GLU A 33 -8.00 -19.87 -5.92
CA GLU A 33 -8.38 -19.76 -4.52
C GLU A 33 -7.13 -19.43 -3.70
N GLY A 34 -6.46 -18.34 -4.05
CA GLY A 34 -5.48 -17.67 -3.22
C GLY A 34 -6.29 -17.01 -2.13
N ARG A 35 -6.34 -17.65 -0.95
CA ARG A 35 -6.83 -16.99 0.26
C ARG A 35 -6.32 -15.55 0.25
N ALA A 36 -7.21 -14.59 0.48
CA ALA A 36 -6.86 -13.18 0.48
C ALA A 36 -5.82 -12.90 1.58
N SER A 37 -4.54 -13.05 1.26
CA SER A 37 -3.40 -12.81 2.14
C SER A 37 -2.88 -11.42 1.82
N TRP A 38 -3.65 -10.40 2.17
CA TRP A 38 -3.33 -9.01 1.82
C TRP A 38 -1.97 -8.53 2.35
N THR A 39 -1.42 -9.22 3.35
CA THR A 39 0.02 -9.24 3.65
C THR A 39 0.39 -10.65 4.12
N GLY A 40 1.47 -11.23 3.60
CA GLY A 40 2.01 -12.47 4.16
C GLY A 40 2.34 -12.27 5.64
N ARG A 41 2.11 -13.28 6.51
CA ARG A 41 2.48 -13.23 7.94
C ARG A 41 3.99 -13.42 8.15
N SER A 42 4.81 -12.73 7.38
CA SER A 42 6.27 -12.75 7.48
C SER A 42 6.78 -11.33 7.69
N TYR A 43 7.90 -11.20 8.40
CA TYR A 43 8.53 -9.89 8.58
C TYR A 43 8.90 -9.24 7.26
N ALA A 44 9.40 -10.01 6.29
CA ALA A 44 9.71 -9.49 4.96
C ALA A 44 8.48 -8.90 4.27
N ALA A 45 7.34 -9.59 4.29
CA ALA A 45 6.10 -9.09 3.71
C ALA A 45 5.57 -7.86 4.46
N LEU A 46 5.67 -7.84 5.80
CA LEU A 46 5.31 -6.68 6.61
C LEU A 46 6.20 -5.46 6.30
N SER A 47 7.51 -5.64 6.11
CA SER A 47 8.42 -4.54 5.75
C SER A 47 8.08 -3.98 4.37
N CYS A 48 7.83 -4.84 3.38
CA CYS A 48 7.50 -4.41 2.02
C CYS A 48 6.15 -3.68 1.96
N GLU A 49 5.08 -4.30 2.47
CA GLU A 49 3.72 -3.74 2.37
C GLU A 49 3.44 -2.69 3.44
N GLY A 50 3.97 -2.89 4.65
CA GLY A 50 3.70 -2.06 5.82
C GLY A 50 4.64 -0.87 5.99
N PHE A 51 5.85 -0.87 5.40
CA PHE A 51 6.79 0.25 5.49
C PHE A 51 7.17 0.81 4.12
N MET A 52 7.68 -0.02 3.20
CA MET A 52 8.21 0.46 1.91
C MET A 52 7.12 1.05 1.00
N LYS A 53 5.92 0.45 0.99
CA LYS A 53 4.77 0.88 0.15
C LYS A 53 3.77 1.80 0.87
N ASN A 54 3.99 2.11 2.14
CA ASN A 54 3.08 2.92 2.96
C ASN A 54 3.76 4.22 3.42
N PRO A 55 3.37 5.39 2.88
CA PRO A 55 4.02 6.66 3.21
C PRO A 55 3.81 7.10 4.66
N VAL A 56 2.67 6.76 5.27
CA VAL A 56 2.37 7.11 6.66
C VAL A 56 3.29 6.34 7.60
N ALA A 57 3.34 5.01 7.44
CA ALA A 57 4.20 4.16 8.25
C ALA A 57 5.68 4.50 8.05
N HIS A 58 6.10 4.79 6.81
CA HIS A 58 7.44 5.28 6.52
C HIS A 58 7.75 6.55 7.31
N ARG A 59 6.86 7.56 7.28
CA ARG A 59 7.07 8.81 8.01
C ARG A 59 7.07 8.61 9.53
N SER A 60 6.17 7.78 10.07
CA SER A 60 6.11 7.49 11.50
C SER A 60 7.40 6.86 12.01
N VAL A 61 7.90 5.82 11.33
CA VAL A 61 9.17 5.16 11.71
C VAL A 61 10.34 6.14 11.59
N ARG A 62 10.41 6.91 10.50
CA ARG A 62 11.46 7.91 10.31
C ARG A 62 11.47 8.97 11.42
N LEU A 63 10.30 9.48 11.81
CA LEU A 63 10.17 10.45 12.90
C LEU A 63 10.70 9.90 14.22
N VAL A 64 10.34 8.66 14.57
CA VAL A 64 10.81 8.03 15.82
C VAL A 64 12.31 7.78 15.76
N ALA A 65 12.84 7.30 14.63
CA ALA A 65 14.27 7.03 14.47
C ALA A 65 15.11 8.32 14.54
N GLU A 66 14.68 9.39 13.86
CA GLU A 66 15.34 10.71 13.91
C GLU A 66 15.29 11.28 15.33
N ALA A 67 14.14 11.21 16.00
CA ALA A 67 13.99 11.67 17.38
C ALA A 67 14.89 10.90 18.35
N ALA A 68 14.90 9.56 18.27
CA ALA A 68 15.75 8.72 19.11
C ALA A 68 17.25 9.00 18.90
N THR A 69 17.66 9.26 17.65
CA THR A 69 19.07 9.55 17.32
C THR A 69 19.49 10.96 17.78
N SER A 70 18.54 11.90 17.88
CA SER A 70 18.83 13.28 18.31
C SER A 70 19.22 13.40 19.79
N VAL A 71 19.00 12.37 20.60
CA VAL A 71 19.31 12.38 22.03
C VAL A 71 20.79 12.01 22.25
N PRO A 72 21.60 12.90 22.87
CA PRO A 72 23.01 12.61 23.12
C PRO A 72 23.17 11.54 24.21
N TRP A 73 24.19 10.71 24.05
CA TRP A 73 24.56 9.68 25.02
C TRP A 73 25.50 10.25 26.07
N LEU A 74 25.23 9.92 27.33
CA LEU A 74 26.12 10.22 28.46
C LEU A 74 26.67 8.90 29.02
N LEU A 75 27.96 8.87 29.30
CA LEU A 75 28.61 7.71 29.89
C LEU A 75 28.98 8.00 31.35
N TYR A 76 28.57 7.09 32.23
CA TYR A 76 28.90 7.13 33.64
C TYR A 76 29.67 5.88 34.05
N GLU A 77 30.66 6.08 34.92
CA GLU A 77 31.38 5.03 35.62
C GLU A 77 31.15 5.23 37.12
N GLY A 78 30.20 4.48 37.69
CA GLY A 78 29.62 4.80 38.99
C GLY A 78 28.93 6.15 38.95
N ASP A 79 29.26 7.04 39.90
CA ASP A 79 28.69 8.40 39.99
C ASP A 79 29.49 9.46 39.20
N ARG A 80 30.46 9.05 38.37
CA ARG A 80 31.32 9.97 37.61
C ARG A 80 31.02 9.91 36.12
N GLU A 81 30.73 11.06 35.52
CA GLU A 81 30.61 11.19 34.07
C GLU A 81 31.98 11.10 33.38
N ARG A 82 32.03 10.41 32.25
CA ARG A 82 33.23 10.15 31.45
C ARG A 82 33.03 10.57 29.99
N PRO A 83 33.02 11.88 29.68
CA PRO A 83 32.74 12.37 28.33
C PRO A 83 33.81 11.98 27.30
N ASP A 84 35.07 11.82 27.71
CA ASP A 84 36.21 11.54 26.82
C ASP A 84 36.48 10.03 26.60
N HIS A 85 35.55 9.17 27.00
CA HIS A 85 35.76 7.72 26.90
C HIS A 85 35.64 7.23 25.44
N ALA A 86 36.58 6.38 25.00
CA ALA A 86 36.68 5.92 23.61
C ALA A 86 35.40 5.25 23.06
N VAL A 87 34.58 4.65 23.92
CA VAL A 87 33.28 4.07 23.53
C VAL A 87 32.32 5.12 22.99
N LEU A 88 32.30 6.34 23.53
CA LEU A 88 31.45 7.41 23.00
C LEU A 88 31.87 7.80 21.59
N SER A 89 33.18 7.85 21.33
CA SER A 89 33.71 8.07 19.97
C SER A 89 33.35 6.92 19.03
N LEU A 90 33.42 5.67 19.49
CA LEU A 90 33.03 4.50 18.70
C LEU A 90 31.53 4.48 18.39
N LEU A 91 30.67 4.87 19.35
CA LEU A 91 29.23 4.97 19.13
C LEU A 91 28.87 6.09 18.15
N GLY A 92 29.62 7.19 18.15
CA GLY A 92 29.46 8.28 17.18
C GLY A 92 29.87 7.89 15.75
N GLN A 93 30.87 7.00 15.59
CA GLN A 93 31.35 6.50 14.29
C GLN A 93 31.59 4.99 14.34
N PRO A 94 30.53 4.15 14.30
CA PRO A 94 30.67 2.70 14.41
C PRO A 94 31.38 2.05 13.22
N SER A 95 31.37 2.69 12.04
CA SER A 95 32.15 2.24 10.88
C SER A 95 32.56 3.41 10.00
N GLY A 96 33.55 3.23 9.12
CA GLY A 96 34.03 4.33 8.26
C GLY A 96 33.01 4.95 7.30
N ARG A 97 31.85 4.32 7.12
CA ARG A 97 30.75 4.74 6.23
C ARG A 97 29.45 5.05 6.96
N MET A 98 29.41 4.88 8.28
CA MET A 98 28.22 5.05 9.11
C MET A 98 28.61 5.83 10.36
N GLY A 99 27.97 6.99 10.55
CA GLY A 99 28.19 7.92 11.65
C GLY A 99 26.94 8.74 11.93
N ALA A 100 26.94 9.40 13.10
CA ALA A 100 25.94 10.39 13.47
C ALA A 100 25.93 11.61 12.54
#